data_AF-A0A7S1D5L9-F1
#
_entry.id   AF-A0A7S1D5L9-F1
#
_cell.length_a   1.000
_cell.length_b   1.000
_cell.length_c   1.000
_cell.angle_alpha   90.00
_cell.angle_beta   90.00
_cell.angle_gamma   90.00
#
_symmetry.space_group_name_H-M   'P 1'
#
loop_
_entity.id
_entity.type
_entity.pdbx_description
1 polymer ?
#
loop_
_entity_poly.entity_id
_entity_poly.type
_entity_poly.pdbx_seq_one_letter_code
_entity_poly.pdbx_strand_id
1 'polypeptide(L)'
;KPQMLQNVLLHDVVVLVAGGIGITPYLSLLNDLLDVPCATTKLVALHWVCREPELIRFVRRQYFDPLQQKESKTSSTTDVQLSIFVHNTSTTEGGAGGGTTTTTVDEFDEESAVVVMGNDDGYNDDEEMKEPEALPIGVPFQHSRYFGGGEKWLGFVVYCMIVLVGFWSLLYAASRQSHHVFSRLWY
;
A
#
# COMPACT_ATOMS: atom_id res chain seq x y z
N LYS A 1 9.44 -6.59 14.93
CA LYS A 1 9.73 -6.38 13.48
C LYS A 1 10.78 -7.33 12.88
N PRO A 2 11.83 -7.84 13.56
CA PRO A 2 12.85 -8.68 12.89
C PRO A 2 12.33 -10.05 12.42
N GLN A 3 11.27 -10.58 13.04
CA GLN A 3 10.68 -11.87 12.66
C GLN A 3 10.08 -11.90 11.25
N MET A 4 9.47 -10.79 10.81
CA MET A 4 8.84 -10.75 9.48
C MET A 4 9.90 -10.76 8.38
N LEU A 5 11.00 -10.03 8.58
CA LEU A 5 12.15 -10.04 7.69
C LEU A 5 12.75 -11.45 7.59
N GLN A 6 12.98 -12.12 8.73
CA GLN A 6 13.50 -13.49 8.73
C GLN A 6 12.61 -14.46 7.95
N ASN A 7 11.29 -14.37 8.12
CA ASN A 7 10.37 -15.23 7.39
C ASN A 7 10.44 -14.99 5.88
N VAL A 8 10.55 -13.73 5.45
CA VAL A 8 10.69 -13.41 4.02
C VAL A 8 11.99 -13.97 3.46
N LEU A 9 13.10 -13.84 4.19
CA LEU A 9 14.43 -14.31 3.77
C LEU A 9 14.57 -15.84 3.67
N LEU A 10 13.59 -16.60 4.18
CA LEU A 10 13.58 -18.06 4.10
C LEU A 10 12.92 -18.60 2.83
N HIS A 11 12.33 -17.73 2.00
CA HIS A 11 11.58 -18.13 0.81
C HIS A 11 12.18 -17.52 -0.45
N ASP A 12 12.22 -18.30 -1.53
CA ASP A 12 12.74 -17.88 -2.83
C ASP A 12 11.85 -16.80 -3.48
N VAL A 13 10.54 -16.98 -3.37
CA VAL A 13 9.52 -16.09 -3.92
C VAL A 13 8.56 -15.67 -2.81
N VAL A 14 8.36 -14.37 -2.66
CA VAL A 14 7.47 -13.80 -1.64
C VAL A 14 6.49 -12.85 -2.29
N VAL A 15 5.20 -13.08 -2.02
CA VAL A 15 4.11 -12.20 -2.46
C VAL A 15 3.57 -11.45 -1.24
N LEU A 16 3.73 -10.13 -1.25
CA LEU A 16 3.23 -9.22 -0.23
C LEU A 16 1.95 -8.56 -0.74
N VAL A 17 0.90 -8.55 0.08
CA VAL A 17 -0.38 -7.90 -0.29
C VAL A 17 -0.71 -6.84 0.76
N ALA A 18 -0.97 -5.63 0.28
CA ALA A 18 -1.28 -4.47 1.11
C ALA A 18 -2.54 -3.75 0.59
N GLY A 19 -3.33 -3.19 1.52
CA GLY A 19 -4.52 -2.40 1.22
C GLY A 19 -4.47 -1.02 1.87
N GLY A 20 -4.68 0.05 1.10
CA GLY A 20 -4.72 1.44 1.58
C GLY A 20 -3.49 1.81 2.40
N ILE A 21 -3.69 2.36 3.60
CA ILE A 21 -2.61 2.71 4.55
C ILE A 21 -1.83 1.50 5.10
N GLY A 22 -2.34 0.27 4.91
CA GLY A 22 -1.68 -0.97 5.31
C GLY A 22 -0.37 -1.25 4.57
N ILE A 23 0.04 -0.40 3.63
CA ILE A 23 1.33 -0.46 2.95
C ILE A 23 2.51 -0.11 3.85
N THR A 24 2.31 0.75 4.86
CA THR A 24 3.38 1.29 5.71
C THR A 24 4.33 0.26 6.33
N PRO A 25 3.89 -0.87 6.93
CA PRO A 25 4.83 -1.86 7.47
C PRO A 25 5.71 -2.49 6.39
N TYR A 26 5.20 -2.62 5.16
CA TYR A 26 5.95 -3.17 4.04
C TYR A 26 6.99 -2.18 3.52
N LEU A 27 6.74 -0.87 3.58
CA LEU A 27 7.72 0.13 3.15
C LEU A 27 9.02 0.06 3.97
N SER A 28 8.92 -0.16 5.29
CA SER A 28 10.11 -0.39 6.11
C SER A 28 10.78 -1.73 5.79
N LEU A 29 9.98 -2.78 5.63
CA LEU A 29 10.47 -4.12 5.29
C LEU A 29 11.23 -4.14 3.96
N LEU A 30 10.72 -3.46 2.92
CA LEU A 30 11.36 -3.37 1.61
C LEU A 30 12.70 -2.65 1.67
N ASN A 31 12.81 -1.58 2.47
CA ASN A 31 14.09 -0.91 2.69
C ASN A 31 15.12 -1.85 3.34
N ASP A 32 14.70 -2.57 4.38
CA ASP A 32 15.56 -3.52 5.11
C ASP A 32 15.98 -4.69 4.20
N LEU A 33 15.09 -5.18 3.31
CA LEU A 33 15.37 -6.27 2.37
C LEU A 33 16.46 -5.92 1.37
N LEU A 34 16.50 -4.68 0.88
CA LEU A 34 17.53 -4.23 -0.07
C LEU A 34 18.91 -4.04 0.59
N ASP A 35 18.99 -3.92 1.91
CA ASP A 35 20.26 -3.76 2.64
C ASP A 35 20.84 -5.09 3.12
N VAL A 36 20.03 -6.15 3.22
CA VAL A 36 20.46 -7.45 3.72
C VAL A 36 20.78 -8.37 2.55
N PRO A 37 22.05 -8.78 2.36
CA PRO A 37 22.38 -9.78 1.36
C PRO A 37 21.69 -11.10 1.70
N CYS A 38 20.85 -11.59 0.79
CA CYS A 38 20.17 -12.86 0.90
C CYS A 38 20.60 -13.76 -0.26
N ALA A 39 20.93 -15.01 0.05
CA ALA A 39 21.22 -16.03 -0.97
C ALA A 39 19.96 -16.79 -1.41
N THR A 40 18.88 -16.73 -0.62
CA THR A 40 17.69 -17.56 -0.80
C THR A 40 16.60 -16.81 -1.55
N THR A 41 16.20 -15.63 -1.07
CA THR A 41 15.13 -14.85 -1.68
C THR A 41 15.59 -14.23 -2.98
N LYS A 42 14.90 -14.56 -4.07
CA LYS A 42 15.20 -14.07 -5.42
C LYS A 42 14.17 -13.06 -5.90
N LEU A 43 12.90 -13.24 -5.51
CA LEU A 43 11.81 -12.41 -6.01
C LEU A 43 10.86 -11.98 -4.89
N VAL A 44 10.64 -10.68 -4.77
CA VAL A 44 9.65 -10.09 -3.89
C VAL A 44 8.64 -9.30 -4.72
N ALA A 45 7.39 -9.76 -4.75
CA ALA A 45 6.28 -9.11 -5.45
C ALA A 45 5.35 -8.43 -4.45
N LEU A 46 5.23 -7.11 -4.49
CA LEU A 46 4.30 -6.33 -3.68
C LEU A 46 3.08 -5.93 -4.49
N HIS A 47 1.90 -6.43 -4.13
CA HIS A 47 0.61 -5.98 -4.64
C HIS A 47 -0.02 -5.00 -3.65
N TRP A 48 -0.08 -3.73 -4.03
CA TRP A 48 -0.71 -2.69 -3.23
C TRP A 48 -2.02 -2.23 -3.86
N VAL A 49 -3.13 -2.46 -3.17
CA VAL A 49 -4.47 -2.01 -3.57
C VAL A 49 -4.79 -0.73 -2.82
N CYS A 50 -5.02 0.37 -3.53
CA CYS A 50 -5.33 1.66 -2.92
C CYS A 50 -6.48 2.35 -3.64
N ARG A 51 -7.31 3.09 -2.90
CA ARG A 51 -8.43 3.86 -3.45
C ARG A 51 -8.07 5.32 -3.69
N GLU A 52 -7.08 5.85 -2.96
CA GLU A 52 -6.77 7.27 -2.95
C GLU A 52 -5.58 7.57 -3.87
N PRO A 53 -5.79 8.26 -5.01
CA PRO A 53 -4.71 8.51 -5.97
C PRO A 53 -3.62 9.44 -5.41
N GLU A 54 -3.98 10.38 -4.53
CA GLU A 54 -2.99 11.26 -3.88
C GLU A 54 -2.07 10.47 -2.95
N LEU A 55 -2.61 9.47 -2.24
CA LEU A 55 -1.79 8.58 -1.42
C LEU A 55 -0.85 7.74 -2.29
N ILE A 56 -1.33 7.24 -3.44
CA ILE A 56 -0.50 6.52 -4.41
C ILE A 56 0.67 7.40 -4.89
N ARG A 57 0.38 8.64 -5.33
CA ARG A 57 1.40 9.58 -5.80
C ARG A 57 2.42 9.91 -4.73
N PHE A 58 1.95 10.15 -3.50
CA PHE A 58 2.83 10.41 -2.37
C PHE A 58 3.74 9.22 -2.08
N VAL A 59 3.19 8.02 -1.96
CA VAL A 59 3.97 6.82 -1.63
C VAL A 59 4.96 6.49 -2.75
N ARG A 60 4.55 6.61 -4.02
CA ARG A 60 5.44 6.39 -5.17
C ARG A 60 6.64 7.33 -5.11
N ARG A 61 6.39 8.64 -5.03
CA ARG A 61 7.45 9.66 -4.99
C ARG A 61 8.37 9.52 -3.78
N GLN A 62 7.79 9.29 -2.61
CA GLN A 62 8.53 9.34 -1.35
C GLN A 62 9.27 8.02 -1.04
N TYR A 63 8.75 6.88 -1.51
CA TYR A 63 9.26 5.56 -1.14
C TYR A 63 9.64 4.70 -2.35
N PHE A 64 8.82 4.60 -3.39
CA PHE A 64 9.12 3.70 -4.52
C PHE A 64 10.23 4.23 -5.41
N ASP A 65 10.23 5.53 -5.75
CA ASP A 65 11.26 6.10 -6.62
C ASP A 65 12.68 5.96 -6.01
N PRO A 66 12.92 6.23 -4.70
CA PRO A 66 14.21 5.95 -4.07
C PRO A 66 14.60 4.47 -4.04
N LEU A 67 13.63 3.55 -3.90
CA LEU A 67 13.90 2.11 -3.90
C LEU A 67 14.39 1.63 -5.27
N GLN A 68 13.77 2.11 -6.36
CA GLN A 68 14.18 1.79 -7.73
C GLN A 68 15.58 2.35 -8.07
N GLN A 69 15.88 3.56 -7.59
CA GLN A 69 17.23 4.13 -7.72
C GLN A 69 18.28 3.34 -6.93
N LYS A 70 17.90 2.77 -5.78
CA LYS A 70 18.80 1.92 -5.00
C LYS A 70 19.08 0.60 -5.73
N GLU A 71 18.06 -0.06 -6.25
CA GLU A 71 18.15 -1.33 -6.99
C GLU A 71 19.10 -1.22 -8.20
N SER A 72 18.94 -0.16 -9.01
CA SER A 72 19.86 0.11 -10.14
C SER A 72 21.31 0.34 -9.72
N LYS A 73 21.54 0.92 -8.54
CA LYS A 73 22.90 1.17 -8.01
C LYS A 73 23.53 -0.06 -7.35
N THR A 74 22.74 -0.97 -6.79
CA THR A 74 23.19 -2.16 -6.04
C THR A 74 23.37 -3.41 -6.91
N SER A 75 23.40 -3.25 -8.23
CA SER A 75 23.49 -4.32 -9.26
C SER A 75 24.66 -5.31 -9.14
N SER A 76 25.53 -5.20 -8.13
CA SER A 76 26.63 -6.13 -7.89
C SER A 76 26.59 -6.91 -6.58
N THR A 77 25.68 -6.61 -5.64
CA THR A 77 25.77 -7.17 -4.27
C THR A 77 24.55 -7.94 -3.77
N THR A 78 23.37 -7.76 -4.36
CA THR A 78 22.13 -8.41 -3.87
C THR A 78 21.32 -8.98 -5.03
N ASP A 79 21.08 -10.29 -5.01
CA ASP A 79 20.35 -11.05 -6.05
C ASP A 79 18.81 -11.01 -5.87
N VAL A 80 18.29 -9.97 -5.19
CA VAL A 80 16.87 -9.85 -4.87
C VAL A 80 16.20 -8.91 -5.87
N GLN A 81 15.28 -9.44 -6.67
CA GLN A 81 14.43 -8.68 -7.58
C GLN A 81 13.17 -8.17 -6.85
N LEU A 82 12.89 -6.87 -6.94
CA LEU A 82 11.71 -6.25 -6.34
C LEU A 82 10.70 -5.82 -7.41
N SER A 83 9.50 -6.39 -7.38
CA SER A 83 8.39 -6.01 -8.28
C SER A 83 7.26 -5.37 -7.49
N ILE A 84 6.83 -4.17 -7.87
CA ILE A 84 5.76 -3.43 -7.18
C ILE A 84 4.60 -3.20 -8.13
N PHE A 85 3.43 -3.75 -7.78
CA PHE A 85 2.18 -3.62 -8.51
C PHE A 85 1.20 -2.74 -7.73
N VAL A 86 0.76 -1.63 -8.32
CA VAL A 86 -0.19 -0.71 -7.70
C VAL A 86 -1.55 -0.81 -8.39
N HIS A 87 -2.56 -1.22 -7.64
CA HIS A 87 -3.93 -1.38 -8.10
C HIS A 87 -4.76 -0.20 -7.59
N ASN A 88 -5.06 0.76 -8.47
CA ASN A 88 -5.94 1.87 -8.14
C ASN A 88 -7.41 1.42 -8.26
N THR A 89 -8.16 1.53 -7.16
CA THR A 89 -9.58 1.15 -7.06
C THR A 89 -10.51 2.36 -6.97
N SER A 90 -10.00 3.57 -7.22
CA SER A 90 -10.85 4.76 -7.33
C SER A 90 -11.84 4.56 -8.48
N THR A 91 -13.13 4.43 -8.16
CA THR A 91 -14.18 4.57 -9.15
C THR A 91 -14.14 6.01 -9.65
N THR A 92 -13.73 6.22 -10.89
CA THR A 92 -13.93 7.49 -11.58
C THR A 92 -15.44 7.72 -11.65
N GLU A 93 -15.96 8.56 -10.75
CA GLU A 93 -17.36 8.99 -10.75
C GLU A 93 -17.59 9.89 -11.98
N GLY A 94 -17.71 9.25 -13.14
CA GLY A 94 -17.83 9.92 -14.42
C GLY A 94 -18.48 8.99 -15.44
N GLY A 95 -19.80 8.89 -15.39
CA GLY A 95 -20.61 8.31 -16.45
C GLY A 95 -21.44 7.11 -16.03
N ALA A 96 -22.72 7.35 -15.75
CA ALA A 96 -23.74 6.32 -15.75
C ALA A 96 -23.85 5.72 -17.16
N GLY A 97 -23.04 4.71 -17.44
CA GLY A 97 -23.03 3.95 -18.67
C GLY A 97 -22.49 2.57 -18.37
N GLY A 98 -23.38 1.65 -18.03
CA GLY A 98 -23.04 0.25 -17.78
C GLY A 98 -22.31 -0.33 -18.98
N GLY A 99 -21.02 -0.59 -18.79
CA GLY A 99 -20.16 -1.27 -19.72
C GLY A 99 -18.87 -1.59 -18.98
N THR A 100 -18.66 -2.87 -18.68
CA THR A 100 -17.31 -3.40 -18.49
C THR A 100 -16.64 -3.30 -19.86
N THR A 101 -16.16 -2.10 -20.18
CA THR A 101 -15.40 -1.86 -21.38
C THR A 101 -13.95 -2.06 -20.98
N THR A 102 -13.43 -3.23 -21.32
CA THR A 102 -12.01 -3.41 -21.64
C THR A 102 -11.77 -2.56 -22.88
N THR A 103 -11.69 -1.25 -22.72
CA THR A 103 -11.30 -0.35 -23.79
C THR A 103 -9.79 -0.27 -23.75
N THR A 104 -9.16 -0.92 -24.71
CA THR A 104 -7.93 -0.43 -25.31
C THR A 104 -8.21 0.99 -25.81
N VAL A 105 -8.06 1.99 -24.94
CA VAL A 105 -7.91 3.39 -25.35
C VAL A 105 -6.41 3.58 -25.44
N ASP A 106 -5.93 3.58 -26.68
CA ASP A 106 -4.68 4.24 -27.02
C ASP A 106 -4.62 5.61 -26.33
N GLU A 107 -3.48 5.87 -25.69
CA GLU A 107 -3.03 7.22 -25.33
C GLU A 107 -3.66 7.83 -24.06
N PHE A 108 -3.29 7.29 -22.90
CA PHE A 108 -2.80 8.06 -21.74
C PHE A 108 -2.16 7.09 -20.72
N ASP A 109 -0.92 6.70 -21.02
CA ASP A 109 0.11 6.06 -20.19
C ASP A 109 -0.37 5.36 -18.90
N GLU A 110 -1.02 4.21 -19.09
CA GLU A 110 -0.99 3.11 -18.14
C GLU A 110 0.42 2.48 -18.16
N GLU A 111 1.40 3.24 -17.67
CA GLU A 111 2.71 2.72 -17.31
C GLU A 111 2.54 1.94 -16.00
N SER A 112 1.98 0.73 -16.14
CA SER A 112 2.34 -0.37 -15.28
C SER A 112 3.85 -0.52 -15.40
N ALA A 113 4.59 0.11 -14.50
CA ALA A 113 6.03 -0.02 -14.38
C ALA A 113 6.35 -1.44 -13.90
N VAL A 114 6.05 -2.43 -14.73
CA VAL A 114 6.64 -3.75 -14.70
C VAL A 114 8.01 -3.57 -15.32
N VAL A 115 8.96 -3.08 -14.50
CA VAL A 115 10.37 -3.08 -14.86
C VAL A 115 10.86 -4.52 -14.68
N VAL A 116 10.54 -5.37 -15.65
CA VAL A 116 11.23 -6.66 -15.81
C VAL A 116 12.50 -6.37 -16.60
N MET A 117 13.57 -6.04 -15.89
CA MET A 117 14.92 -6.04 -16.45
C MET A 117 15.37 -7.50 -16.55
N GLY A 118 14.94 -8.17 -17.62
CA GLY A 118 15.48 -9.46 -18.00
C GLY A 118 16.87 -9.28 -18.61
N ASN A 119 17.83 -10.09 -18.18
CA ASN A 119 19.08 -10.27 -18.91
C ASN A 119 18.75 -10.85 -20.29
N ASP A 120 19.25 -10.18 -21.32
CA ASP A 120 19.08 -10.51 -22.72
C ASP A 120 20.07 -11.64 -23.08
N ASP A 121 19.71 -12.86 -22.70
CA ASP A 121 20.39 -14.09 -23.09
C ASP A 121 19.79 -14.53 -24.43
N GLY A 122 20.39 -14.04 -25.53
CA GLY A 122 19.94 -14.37 -26.89
C GLY A 122 19.70 -15.86 -27.11
N TYR A 123 18.44 -16.21 -27.40
CA TYR A 123 18.03 -17.54 -27.84
C TYR A 123 17.30 -17.39 -29.18
N ASN A 124 17.89 -17.97 -30.23
CA ASN A 124 17.33 -18.00 -31.57
C ASN A 124 16.43 -19.22 -31.77
N ASP A 125 15.34 -18.94 -32.47
CA ASP A 125 14.70 -19.70 -33.56
C ASP A 125 13.90 -20.98 -33.27
N ASP A 126 12.65 -20.87 -33.75
CA ASP A 126 11.87 -21.87 -34.46
C ASP A 126 11.33 -23.08 -33.67
N GLU A 127 10.37 -22.82 -32.79
CA GLU A 127 9.34 -23.82 -32.50
C GLU A 127 7.94 -23.38 -32.94
N GLU A 128 7.39 -24.24 -33.79
CA GLU A 128 6.07 -24.26 -34.41
C GLU A 128 4.94 -24.01 -33.40
N MET A 129 4.21 -22.93 -33.65
CA MET A 129 3.15 -22.38 -32.82
C MET A 129 1.94 -23.33 -32.76
N LYS A 130 1.82 -24.08 -31.66
CA LYS A 130 0.62 -24.87 -31.36
C LYS A 130 -0.36 -24.00 -30.57
N GLU A 131 -1.49 -23.70 -31.22
CA GLU A 131 -2.61 -22.91 -30.71
C GLU A 131 -3.08 -23.44 -29.34
N PRO A 132 -2.97 -22.66 -28.24
CA PRO A 132 -3.45 -23.09 -26.94
C PRO A 132 -4.98 -22.94 -26.87
N GLU A 133 -5.66 -24.06 -26.68
CA GLU A 133 -7.10 -24.10 -26.41
C GLU A 133 -7.42 -23.24 -25.16
N ALA A 134 -8.22 -22.21 -25.38
CA ALA A 134 -8.68 -21.30 -24.34
C ALA A 134 -9.55 -22.04 -23.32
N LEU A 135 -8.98 -22.37 -22.16
CA LEU A 135 -9.76 -22.81 -21.00
C LEU A 135 -10.52 -21.62 -20.41
N PRO A 136 -11.86 -21.68 -20.30
CA PRO A 136 -12.63 -20.64 -19.63
C PRO A 136 -12.45 -20.76 -18.11
N ILE A 137 -11.37 -20.17 -17.58
CA ILE A 137 -11.20 -19.91 -16.14
C ILE A 137 -12.05 -18.67 -15.77
N GLY A 138 -13.36 -18.88 -15.80
CA GLY A 138 -14.34 -17.99 -15.19
C GLY A 138 -14.50 -18.39 -13.73
N VAL A 139 -13.60 -17.93 -12.85
CA VAL A 139 -13.93 -17.87 -11.42
C VAL A 139 -14.82 -16.65 -11.20
N PRO A 140 -16.07 -16.80 -10.74
CA PRO A 140 -16.91 -15.67 -10.40
C PRO A 140 -16.34 -15.02 -9.15
N PHE A 141 -15.50 -14.01 -9.34
CA PHE A 141 -15.20 -13.05 -8.28
C PHE A 141 -16.50 -12.33 -7.97
N GLN A 142 -17.25 -12.86 -7.00
CA GLN A 142 -18.29 -12.09 -6.35
C GLN A 142 -17.62 -10.84 -5.78
N HIS A 143 -17.97 -9.68 -6.33
CA HIS A 143 -17.67 -8.40 -5.73
C HIS A 143 -18.08 -8.47 -4.27
N SER A 144 -17.10 -8.56 -3.38
CA SER A 144 -17.33 -8.34 -1.97
C SER A 144 -17.90 -6.92 -1.90
N ARG A 145 -19.19 -6.83 -1.54
CA ARG A 145 -19.79 -5.58 -1.10
C ARG A 145 -19.07 -5.18 0.18
N TYR A 146 -17.89 -4.61 0.04
CA TYR A 146 -17.22 -3.95 1.15
C TYR A 146 -18.06 -2.73 1.48
N PHE A 147 -18.68 -2.81 2.65
CA PHE A 147 -19.48 -1.79 3.28
C PHE A 147 -18.79 -0.43 3.18
N GLY A 148 -19.38 0.49 2.41
CA GLY A 148 -19.13 1.92 2.52
C GLY A 148 -19.58 2.40 3.89
N GLY A 149 -18.66 2.35 4.87
CA GLY A 149 -18.90 2.71 6.26
C GLY A 149 -18.16 3.98 6.71
N GLY A 150 -17.75 4.85 5.78
CA GLY A 150 -16.89 6.01 6.09
C GLY A 150 -17.60 7.19 6.77
N GLU A 151 -18.91 7.38 6.56
CA GLU A 151 -19.59 8.60 7.05
C GLU A 151 -19.87 8.58 8.57
N LYS A 152 -19.95 7.41 9.20
CA LYS A 152 -20.24 7.32 10.63
C LYS A 152 -19.03 7.62 11.52
N TRP A 153 -17.82 7.49 10.98
CA TRP A 153 -16.59 7.69 11.76
C TRP A 153 -16.29 9.17 11.98
N LEU A 154 -16.60 10.03 11.01
CA LEU A 154 -16.44 11.47 11.14
C LEU A 154 -17.30 12.03 12.28
N GLY A 155 -18.54 11.56 12.40
CA GLY A 155 -19.44 11.92 13.50
C GLY A 155 -18.90 11.49 14.87
N PHE A 156 -18.28 10.32 14.96
CA PHE A 156 -17.66 9.83 16.20
C PHE A 156 -16.45 10.68 16.62
N VAL A 157 -15.59 11.06 15.67
CA VAL A 157 -14.42 11.90 15.94
C VAL A 157 -14.82 13.30 16.42
N VAL A 158 -15.82 13.92 15.76
CA VAL A 158 -16.34 15.23 16.18
C VAL A 158 -16.96 15.15 17.57
N TYR A 159 -17.73 14.09 17.86
CA TYR A 159 -18.31 13.87 19.17
C TYR A 159 -17.24 13.73 20.27
N CYS A 160 -16.19 12.94 20.03
CA CYS A 160 -15.07 12.80 20.97
C CYS A 160 -14.39 14.14 21.25
N MET A 161 -14.17 14.99 20.24
CA MET A 161 -13.56 16.31 20.43
C MET A 161 -14.42 17.23 21.31
N ILE A 162 -15.74 17.23 21.10
CA ILE A 162 -16.68 18.02 21.92
C ILE A 162 -16.64 17.57 23.38
N VAL A 163 -16.66 16.26 23.63
CA VAL A 163 -16.61 15.69 24.99
C VAL A 163 -15.28 16.03 25.67
N LEU A 164 -14.16 15.94 24.97
CA LEU A 164 -12.85 16.27 25.53
C LEU A 164 -12.72 17.75 25.89
N VAL A 165 -13.18 18.66 25.03
CA VAL A 165 -13.16 20.11 25.30
C VAL A 165 -14.06 20.48 26.49
N GLY A 166 -15.25 19.87 26.57
CA GLY A 166 -16.16 20.05 27.70
C GLY A 166 -15.57 19.55 29.02
N PHE A 167 -14.95 18.37 29.00
CA PHE A 167 -14.29 17.78 30.17
C PHE A 167 -13.12 18.65 30.66
N TRP A 168 -12.29 19.15 29.74
CA TRP A 168 -11.19 20.06 30.07
C TRP A 168 -11.67 21.37 30.68
N SER A 169 -12.76 21.93 30.16
CA SER A 169 -13.37 23.15 30.70
C SER A 169 -13.95 22.94 32.10
N LEU A 170 -14.52 21.76 32.38
CA LEU A 170 -15.02 21.39 33.71
C LEU A 170 -13.88 21.26 34.72
N LEU A 171 -12.79 20.58 34.33
CA LEU A 171 -11.59 20.46 35.16
C LEU A 171 -10.95 21.83 35.44
N TYR A 172 -10.92 22.71 34.43
CA TYR A 172 -10.40 24.06 34.58
C TYR A 172 -11.26 24.92 35.53
N ALA A 173 -12.58 24.77 35.50
CA ALA A 173 -13.46 25.46 36.44
C ALA A 173 -13.29 24.92 37.88
N ALA A 174 -13.18 23.60 38.04
CA ALA A 174 -12.96 22.97 39.33
C ALA A 174 -11.60 23.35 39.95
N SER A 175 -10.53 23.42 39.13
CA SER A 175 -9.21 23.84 39.61
C SER A 175 -9.22 25.29 40.09
N ARG A 176 -9.95 26.18 39.39
CA ARG A 176 -10.10 27.58 39.79
C ARG A 176 -10.81 27.74 41.13
N GLN A 177 -11.78 26.87 41.44
CA GLN A 177 -12.52 26.92 42.69
C GLN A 177 -11.65 26.50 43.90
N SER A 178 -10.74 25.54 43.72
CA SER A 178 -9.80 25.11 44.76
C SER A 178 -8.87 26.23 45.24
N HIS A 179 -8.51 27.18 44.38
CA HIS A 179 -7.71 28.34 44.79
C HIS A 179 -8.42 29.28 45.78
N HIS A 180 -9.76 29.31 45.78
CA HIS A 180 -10.52 30.16 46.71
C HIS A 180 -10.75 29.49 48.09
N VAL A 181 -10.67 28.16 48.18
CA VAL A 181 -10.85 27.45 49.45
C VAL A 181 -9.54 27.39 50.24
N PHE A 182 -8.40 27.29 49.55
CA PHE A 182 -7.09 27.26 50.18
C PHE A 182 -6.71 28.55 50.93
N SER A 183 -7.27 29.70 50.55
CA SER A 183 -7.01 30.98 51.24
C SER A 183 -7.79 31.16 52.56
N ARG A 184 -8.76 30.28 52.87
CA ARG A 184 -9.51 30.31 54.14
C ARG A 184 -9.04 29.30 55.18
N LEU A 185 -8.13 28.39 54.82
CA LEU A 185 -7.61 27.37 55.73
C LEU A 185 -6.30 27.79 56.44
N TRP A 186 -5.79 28.99 56.12
CA TRP A 186 -4.51 29.53 56.61
C TRP A 186 -4.67 30.80 57.47
N TYR A 187 -5.85 31.02 58.05
CA TYR A 187 -6.13 32.08 59.02
C TYR A 187 -6.97 31.49 60.16
#